data_AF-A0A352R4D5-F1
#
_entry.id   AF-A0A352R4D5-F1
#
_cell.length_a   1.000
_cell.length_b   1.000
_cell.length_c   1.000
_cell.angle_alpha   90.00
_cell.angle_beta   90.00
_cell.angle_gamma   90.00
#
_symmetry.space_group_name_H-M   'P 1'
#
loop_
_entity.id
_entity.type
_entity.pdbx_description
1 polymer ?
#
loop_
_entity_poly.entity_id
_entity_poly.type
_entity_poly.pdbx_seq_one_letter_code
_entity_poly.pdbx_strand_id
1 'polypeptide(L)'
;DNEEYAAIGNPQPWGLLSAQAMGATVRITNDRRIMVRNTVEVWPRINMTGRQLMRRRAMHMRGLQRRFPQLDGRLFESLWSGITCISGNNAQVFDRLQPNVMVAGCYNGGGIGLATLFGQQMAYLASGQMTDLIAQIEARPQPSKLPPQPLLGWGVRLRLLRDRILAHKEI
;
A
#
# COMPACT_ATOMS: atom_id res chain seq x y z
N ASP A 1 -21.43 8.74 12.07
CA ASP A 1 -22.83 9.02 12.45
C ASP A 1 -23.81 8.37 11.46
N ASN A 2 -25.06 8.09 11.86
CA ASN A 2 -26.11 7.64 10.93
C ASN A 2 -26.46 8.74 9.93
N GLU A 3 -26.44 10.02 10.34
CA GLU A 3 -26.69 11.15 9.44
C GLU A 3 -25.58 11.28 8.38
N GLU A 4 -24.31 11.17 8.78
CA GLU A 4 -23.17 11.20 7.85
C GLU A 4 -23.19 10.03 6.86
N TYR A 5 -23.57 8.83 7.33
CA TYR A 5 -23.67 7.64 6.47
C TYR A 5 -24.83 7.75 5.48
N ALA A 6 -25.95 8.34 5.91
CA ALA A 6 -27.06 8.67 5.02
C ALA A 6 -26.66 9.74 3.99
N ALA A 7 -25.86 10.74 4.39
CA ALA A 7 -25.40 11.83 3.51
C ALA A 7 -24.52 11.33 2.35
N ILE A 8 -23.86 10.17 2.48
CA ILE A 8 -23.12 9.51 1.40
C ILE A 8 -23.92 8.44 0.66
N GLY A 9 -25.23 8.34 0.91
CA GLY A 9 -26.16 7.46 0.18
C GLY A 9 -26.27 6.04 0.72
N ASN A 10 -25.92 5.79 1.99
CA ASN A 10 -25.97 4.47 2.63
C ASN A 10 -25.32 3.34 1.80
N PRO A 11 -24.08 3.52 1.33
CA PRO A 11 -23.45 2.59 0.40
C PRO A 11 -23.10 1.27 1.10
N GLN A 12 -23.30 0.15 0.39
CA GLN A 12 -22.73 -1.14 0.82
C GLN A 12 -21.21 -1.04 0.96
N PRO A 13 -20.56 -1.89 1.78
CA PRO A 13 -19.10 -1.87 1.92
C PRO A 13 -18.39 -2.02 0.56
N TRP A 14 -17.50 -1.08 0.24
CA TRP A 14 -16.78 -1.04 -1.03
C TRP A 14 -15.37 -0.48 -0.85
N GLY A 15 -14.47 -0.74 -1.80
CA GLY A 15 -13.13 -0.17 -1.84
C GLY A 15 -12.72 0.25 -3.24
N LEU A 16 -12.16 1.44 -3.37
CA LEU A 16 -11.60 1.98 -4.60
C LEU A 16 -10.08 2.10 -4.46
N LEU A 17 -9.35 1.47 -5.35
CA LEU A 17 -7.89 1.55 -5.47
C LEU A 17 -7.54 2.34 -6.72
N SER A 18 -6.67 3.34 -6.61
CA SER A 18 -6.13 4.00 -7.79
C SER A 18 -5.23 3.04 -8.57
N ALA A 19 -5.30 3.13 -9.91
CA ALA A 19 -4.37 2.46 -10.81
C ALA A 19 -2.93 3.00 -10.67
N GLN A 20 -2.76 4.23 -10.17
CA GLN A 20 -1.45 4.84 -9.98
C GLN A 20 -0.83 4.44 -8.64
N ALA A 21 0.49 4.20 -8.64
CA ALA A 21 1.24 3.80 -7.44
C ALA A 21 1.07 4.74 -6.23
N MET A 22 0.84 6.03 -6.49
CA MET A 22 0.69 7.09 -5.48
C MET A 22 -0.75 7.55 -5.29
N GLY A 23 -1.69 6.93 -6.00
CA GLY A 23 -3.07 7.39 -5.99
C GLY A 23 -3.82 7.06 -4.70
N ALA A 24 -4.94 7.74 -4.53
CA ALA A 24 -5.76 7.61 -3.34
C ALA A 24 -6.50 6.26 -3.32
N THR A 25 -6.60 5.68 -2.14
CA THR A 25 -7.49 4.58 -1.82
C THR A 25 -8.55 5.09 -0.86
N VAL A 26 -9.80 4.76 -1.13
CA VAL A 26 -10.91 5.00 -0.21
C VAL A 26 -11.67 3.69 -0.06
N ARG A 27 -12.04 3.35 1.17
CA ARG A 27 -12.83 2.15 1.46
C ARG A 27 -13.88 2.45 2.53
N ILE A 28 -15.04 1.84 2.39
CA ILE A 28 -16.05 1.71 3.43
C ILE A 28 -16.03 0.27 3.95
N THR A 29 -15.96 0.12 5.27
CA THR A 29 -15.96 -1.17 5.97
C THR A 29 -17.38 -1.61 6.37
N ASN A 30 -17.53 -2.87 6.77
CA ASN A 30 -18.82 -3.43 7.19
C ASN A 30 -19.41 -2.71 8.41
N ASP A 31 -18.57 -2.16 9.28
CA ASP A 31 -18.93 -1.35 10.44
C ASP A 31 -19.04 0.15 10.11
N ARG A 32 -19.21 0.50 8.83
CA ARG A 32 -19.49 1.87 8.33
C ARG A 32 -18.37 2.89 8.59
N ARG A 33 -17.11 2.45 8.65
CA ARG A 33 -15.96 3.35 8.75
C ARG A 33 -15.38 3.66 7.38
N ILE A 34 -14.96 4.90 7.20
CA ILE A 34 -14.23 5.35 6.01
C ILE A 34 -12.74 5.26 6.27
N MET A 35 -12.03 4.51 5.43
CA MET A 35 -10.57 4.46 5.41
C MET A 35 -10.04 5.21 4.19
N VAL A 36 -9.11 6.14 4.42
CA VAL A 36 -8.47 6.93 3.36
C VAL A 36 -6.97 6.74 3.41
N ARG A 37 -6.36 6.39 2.28
CA ARG A 37 -4.91 6.43 2.06
C ARG A 37 -4.62 7.26 0.82
N ASN A 38 -4.06 8.46 0.98
CA ASN A 38 -3.71 9.34 -0.14
C ASN A 38 -2.31 9.96 -0.02
N THR A 39 -1.45 9.37 0.81
CA THR A 39 -0.07 9.80 1.01
C THR A 39 0.87 8.61 0.95
N VAL A 40 2.00 8.78 0.29
CA VAL A 40 3.16 7.89 0.33
C VAL A 40 4.39 8.80 0.30
N GLU A 41 5.36 8.53 1.17
CA GLU A 41 6.50 9.41 1.41
C GLU A 41 7.78 8.61 1.68
N VAL A 42 8.93 9.13 1.28
CA VAL A 42 10.22 8.66 1.81
C VAL A 42 10.38 9.22 3.21
N TRP A 43 10.40 8.34 4.21
CA TRP A 43 10.57 8.72 5.60
C TRP A 43 11.89 8.14 6.15
N PRO A 44 12.70 8.92 6.91
CA PRO A 44 13.99 8.46 7.42
C PRO A 44 13.89 7.44 8.55
N ARG A 45 12.72 7.31 9.18
CA ARG A 45 12.46 6.38 10.29
C ARG A 45 11.38 5.39 9.90
N ILE A 46 11.27 4.31 10.66
CA ILE A 46 10.26 3.28 10.42
C ILE A 46 8.84 3.81 10.65
N ASN A 47 8.64 4.60 11.71
CA ASN A 47 7.35 5.15 12.07
C ASN A 47 7.38 6.68 12.11
N MET A 48 6.26 7.29 11.74
CA MET A 48 5.99 8.69 12.02
C MET A 48 5.57 8.87 13.48
N THR A 49 5.95 9.99 14.09
CA THR A 49 5.45 10.39 15.42
C THR A 49 4.00 10.88 15.31
N GLY A 50 3.27 10.89 16.43
CA GLY A 50 1.90 11.42 16.46
C GLY A 50 1.79 12.85 15.90
N ARG A 51 2.75 13.72 16.23
CA ARG A 51 2.81 15.09 15.67
C ARG A 51 2.98 15.09 14.14
N GLN A 52 3.76 14.15 13.59
CA GLN A 52 3.96 14.03 12.15
C GLN A 52 2.70 13.51 11.45
N LEU A 53 2.01 12.52 12.04
CA LEU A 53 0.73 12.02 11.56
C LEU A 53 -0.36 13.10 11.57
N MET A 54 -0.43 13.89 12.65
CA MET A 54 -1.41 14.98 12.75
C MET A 54 -1.26 16.03 11.63
N ARG A 55 -0.04 16.28 11.15
CA ARG A 55 0.19 17.15 9.99
C ARG A 55 -0.38 16.58 8.68
N ARG A 56 -0.54 15.25 8.58
CA ARG A 56 -1.12 14.58 7.40
C ARG A 56 -2.65 14.53 7.45
N ARG A 57 -3.26 14.68 8.62
CA ARG A 57 -4.72 14.75 8.80
C ARG A 57 -5.37 15.75 7.83
N ALA A 58 -4.79 16.94 7.69
CA ALA A 58 -5.31 17.97 6.78
C ALA A 58 -5.27 17.55 5.30
N MET A 59 -4.25 16.77 4.89
CA MET A 59 -4.14 16.25 3.52
C MET A 59 -5.15 15.13 3.25
N HIS A 60 -5.33 14.21 4.20
CA HIS A 60 -6.40 13.21 4.14
C HIS A 60 -7.76 13.89 4.05
N MET A 61 -7.98 14.93 4.85
CA MET A 61 -9.25 15.65 4.91
C MET A 61 -9.57 16.34 3.59
N ARG A 62 -8.61 17.12 3.05
CA ARG A 62 -8.78 17.75 1.74
C ARG A 62 -9.09 16.73 0.65
N GLY A 63 -8.43 15.56 0.68
CA GLY A 63 -8.68 14.50 -0.29
C GLY A 63 -10.03 13.80 -0.13
N LEU A 64 -10.56 13.72 1.09
CA LEU A 64 -11.89 13.19 1.37
C LEU A 64 -12.97 14.17 0.95
N GLN A 65 -12.87 15.44 1.36
CA GLN A 65 -13.85 16.49 1.06
C GLN A 65 -13.98 16.80 -0.43
N ARG A 66 -12.91 16.63 -1.21
CA ARG A 66 -12.99 16.73 -2.69
C ARG A 66 -13.93 15.68 -3.30
N ARG A 67 -14.07 14.51 -2.67
CA ARG A 67 -14.91 13.40 -3.15
C ARG A 67 -16.27 13.36 -2.47
N PHE A 68 -16.31 13.73 -1.20
CA PHE A 68 -17.50 13.75 -0.36
C PHE A 68 -17.59 15.11 0.35
N PRO A 69 -18.01 16.18 -0.36
CA PRO A 69 -18.08 17.53 0.22
C PRO A 69 -19.00 17.66 1.44
N GLN A 70 -19.97 16.75 1.56
CA GLN A 70 -20.93 16.67 2.65
C GLN A 70 -20.35 16.13 3.97
N LEU A 71 -19.12 15.60 3.95
CA LEU A 71 -18.47 15.01 5.11
C LEU A 71 -17.62 16.04 5.87
N ASP A 72 -17.82 16.19 7.19
CA ASP A 72 -17.14 17.19 8.02
C ASP A 72 -15.66 16.86 8.32
N GLY A 73 -14.86 17.91 8.48
CA GLY A 73 -13.43 17.96 8.79
C GLY A 73 -12.98 17.18 10.04
N ARG A 74 -13.90 16.77 10.90
CA ARG A 74 -13.61 16.14 12.20
C ARG A 74 -13.47 14.62 12.15
N LEU A 75 -13.80 13.99 11.01
CA LEU A 75 -14.01 12.55 10.83
C LEU A 75 -12.85 11.59 11.15
N PHE A 76 -11.59 12.00 11.04
CA PHE A 76 -10.49 11.05 11.29
C PHE A 76 -10.28 10.82 12.79
N GLU A 77 -10.89 9.75 13.32
CA GLU A 77 -10.69 9.24 14.68
C GLU A 77 -9.29 8.64 14.89
N SER A 78 -8.74 8.02 13.84
CA SER A 78 -7.45 7.33 13.88
C SER A 78 -6.56 7.72 12.71
N LEU A 79 -5.25 7.82 12.97
CA LEU A 79 -4.21 8.07 11.98
C LEU A 79 -3.05 7.14 12.26
N TRP A 80 -2.49 6.53 11.22
CA TRP A 80 -1.31 5.69 11.32
C TRP A 80 -0.45 5.79 10.06
N SER A 81 0.80 5.35 10.17
CA SER A 81 1.72 5.15 9.06
C SER A 81 2.21 3.72 9.09
N GLY A 82 2.58 3.19 7.93
CA GLY A 82 3.28 1.92 7.81
C GLY A 82 4.36 1.99 6.73
N ILE A 83 5.19 0.96 6.67
CA ILE A 83 6.21 0.81 5.63
C ILE A 83 5.72 -0.16 4.58
N THR A 84 5.98 0.17 3.32
CA THR A 84 5.84 -0.79 2.23
C THR A 84 7.24 -1.17 1.73
N CYS A 85 7.52 -2.47 1.70
CA CYS A 85 8.70 -3.00 1.05
C CYS A 85 8.46 -3.09 -0.46
N ILE A 86 9.34 -2.44 -1.24
CA ILE A 86 9.24 -2.38 -2.70
C ILE A 86 10.57 -2.77 -3.37
N SER A 87 10.49 -3.38 -4.54
CA SER A 87 11.65 -3.65 -5.39
C SER A 87 11.76 -2.64 -6.55
N GLY A 88 12.96 -2.47 -7.12
CA GLY A 88 13.21 -1.50 -8.20
C GLY A 88 12.39 -1.76 -9.47
N ASN A 89 12.24 -3.04 -9.82
CA ASN A 89 11.52 -3.53 -11.01
C ASN A 89 10.11 -4.06 -10.70
N ASN A 90 9.57 -3.80 -9.50
CA ASN A 90 8.23 -4.26 -9.09
C ASN A 90 8.05 -5.80 -9.05
N ALA A 91 9.16 -6.55 -9.03
CA ALA A 91 9.18 -7.98 -8.74
C ALA A 91 8.94 -8.27 -7.25
N GLN A 92 8.42 -9.45 -6.95
CA GLN A 92 8.26 -9.95 -5.59
C GLN A 92 9.43 -10.86 -5.23
N VAL A 93 9.69 -11.01 -3.92
CA VAL A 93 10.61 -12.05 -3.42
C VAL A 93 9.77 -13.28 -3.08
N PHE A 94 10.15 -14.43 -3.62
CA PHE A 94 9.70 -15.76 -3.24
C PHE A 94 10.88 -16.70 -3.51
N ASP A 95 11.63 -17.03 -2.46
CA ASP A 95 12.93 -17.69 -2.63
C ASP A 95 13.30 -18.57 -1.42
N ARG A 96 14.27 -19.46 -1.62
CA ARG A 96 14.88 -20.31 -0.59
C ARG A 96 16.34 -19.90 -0.39
N LEU A 97 16.63 -19.25 0.73
CA LEU A 97 18.00 -18.82 1.07
C LEU A 97 18.89 -19.99 1.52
N GLN A 98 18.30 -20.97 2.20
CA GLN A 98 18.96 -22.18 2.72
C GLN A 98 17.95 -23.34 2.78
N PRO A 99 18.38 -24.60 2.95
CA PRO A 99 17.47 -25.75 2.96
C PRO A 99 16.22 -25.58 3.84
N ASN A 100 16.34 -24.92 5.01
CA ASN A 100 15.22 -24.70 5.94
C ASN A 100 14.85 -23.21 6.11
N VAL A 101 15.28 -22.34 5.18
CA VAL A 101 15.04 -20.90 5.25
C VAL A 101 14.46 -20.42 3.93
N MET A 102 13.19 -20.02 3.95
CA MET A 102 12.49 -19.42 2.82
C MET A 102 12.13 -17.97 3.13
N VAL A 103 12.07 -17.13 2.10
CA VAL A 103 11.79 -15.70 2.22
C VAL A 103 10.78 -15.24 1.18
N ALA A 104 9.80 -14.48 1.64
CA ALA A 104 8.81 -13.82 0.81
C ALA A 104 8.72 -12.34 1.16
N GLY A 105 8.57 -11.49 0.17
CA GLY A 105 8.59 -10.04 0.40
C GLY A 105 8.44 -9.22 -0.87
N CYS A 106 8.73 -7.91 -0.75
CA CYS A 106 8.57 -6.95 -1.85
C CYS A 106 7.20 -7.03 -2.51
N TYR A 107 6.12 -7.09 -1.72
CA TYR A 107 4.75 -7.22 -2.23
C TYR A 107 4.23 -5.96 -2.95
N ASN A 108 5.02 -4.89 -3.01
CA ASN A 108 4.76 -3.69 -3.81
C ASN A 108 3.37 -3.06 -3.58
N GLY A 109 2.86 -3.13 -2.34
CA GLY A 109 1.55 -2.59 -1.96
C GLY A 109 0.37 -3.57 -2.07
N GLY A 110 0.56 -4.75 -2.66
CA GLY A 110 -0.43 -5.85 -2.74
C GLY A 110 -0.31 -6.87 -1.59
N GLY A 111 0.22 -6.44 -0.44
CA GLY A 111 0.73 -7.31 0.61
C GLY A 111 -0.24 -8.36 1.13
N ILE A 112 -1.49 -8.02 1.38
CA ILE A 112 -2.44 -8.96 2.00
C ILE A 112 -2.67 -10.19 1.11
N GLY A 113 -3.09 -9.99 -0.14
CA GLY A 113 -3.36 -11.10 -1.05
C GLY A 113 -2.08 -11.89 -1.41
N LEU A 114 -0.99 -11.18 -1.71
CA LEU A 114 0.26 -11.83 -2.10
C LEU A 114 0.91 -12.60 -0.94
N ALA A 115 0.88 -12.06 0.29
CA ALA A 115 1.44 -12.76 1.44
C ALA A 115 0.63 -14.02 1.79
N THR A 116 -0.70 -14.00 1.65
CA THR A 116 -1.52 -15.20 1.82
C THR A 116 -1.18 -16.26 0.77
N LEU A 117 -1.13 -15.87 -0.52
CA LEU A 117 -0.74 -16.77 -1.60
C LEU A 117 0.66 -17.36 -1.37
N PHE A 118 1.65 -16.51 -1.12
CA PHE A 118 3.04 -16.93 -0.96
C PHE A 118 3.23 -17.78 0.30
N GLY A 119 2.57 -17.43 1.41
CA GLY A 119 2.60 -18.23 2.63
C GLY A 119 2.04 -19.63 2.41
N GLN A 120 0.91 -19.75 1.69
CA GLN A 120 0.35 -21.05 1.33
C GLN A 120 1.30 -21.86 0.43
N GLN A 121 1.86 -21.22 -0.61
CA GLN A 121 2.77 -21.90 -1.52
C GLN A 121 4.10 -22.30 -0.84
N MET A 122 4.57 -21.53 0.13
CA MET A 122 5.71 -21.90 0.96
C MET A 122 5.42 -23.10 1.86
N ALA A 123 4.21 -23.21 2.41
CA ALA A 123 3.83 -24.38 3.20
C ALA A 123 3.85 -25.67 2.35
N TYR A 124 3.38 -25.61 1.10
CA TYR A 124 3.51 -26.71 0.14
C TYR A 124 4.97 -27.05 -0.14
N LEU A 125 5.81 -26.06 -0.47
CA LEU A 125 7.24 -26.26 -0.70
C LEU A 125 7.98 -26.85 0.52
N ALA A 126 7.64 -26.41 1.74
CA ALA A 126 8.20 -26.96 2.98
C ALA A 126 7.82 -28.42 3.19
N SER A 127 6.65 -28.83 2.69
CA SER A 127 6.13 -30.20 2.75
C SER A 127 6.63 -31.07 1.58
N GLY A 128 7.58 -30.57 0.77
CA GLY A 128 8.11 -31.28 -0.40
C GLY A 128 7.14 -31.37 -1.59
N GLN A 129 6.09 -30.53 -1.59
CA GLN A 129 5.08 -30.51 -2.65
C GLN A 129 5.35 -29.38 -3.64
N MET A 130 5.13 -29.66 -4.92
CA MET A 130 5.20 -28.69 -6.01
C MET A 130 3.80 -28.46 -6.60
N THR A 131 3.46 -27.20 -6.85
CA THR A 131 2.17 -26.80 -7.44
C THR A 131 2.40 -25.96 -8.68
N ASP A 132 1.41 -25.89 -9.55
CA ASP A 132 1.46 -25.00 -10.74
C ASP A 132 1.61 -23.53 -10.35
N LEU A 133 1.08 -23.12 -9.19
CA LEU A 133 1.22 -21.77 -8.68
C LEU A 133 2.66 -21.48 -8.25
N ILE A 134 3.36 -22.45 -7.64
CA ILE A 134 4.78 -22.28 -7.32
C ILE A 134 5.57 -22.08 -8.62
N ALA A 135 5.36 -22.93 -9.64
CA ALA A 135 6.04 -22.79 -10.92
C ALA A 135 5.78 -21.42 -11.57
N GLN A 136 4.54 -20.92 -11.51
CA GLN A 136 4.19 -19.59 -12.00
C GLN A 136 4.84 -18.45 -11.20
N ILE A 137 4.95 -18.60 -9.88
CA ILE A 137 5.61 -17.61 -9.03
C ILE A 137 7.10 -17.55 -9.35
N GLU A 138 7.76 -18.70 -9.45
CA GLU A 138 9.20 -18.82 -9.74
C GLU A 138 9.56 -18.36 -11.16
N ALA A 139 8.64 -18.47 -12.12
CA ALA A 139 8.83 -17.97 -13.48
C ALA A 139 8.81 -16.43 -13.59
N ARG A 140 8.41 -15.71 -12.53
CA ARG A 140 8.39 -14.24 -12.54
C ARG A 140 9.82 -13.68 -12.45
N PRO A 141 10.08 -12.47 -12.98
CA PRO A 141 11.37 -11.81 -12.81
C PRO A 141 11.73 -11.65 -11.34
N GLN A 142 13.00 -11.86 -11.01
CA GLN A 142 13.52 -11.63 -9.67
C GLN A 142 13.78 -10.13 -9.41
N PRO A 143 13.80 -9.69 -8.14
CA PRO A 143 14.10 -8.30 -7.78
C PRO A 143 15.47 -7.83 -8.29
N SER A 144 15.47 -6.67 -8.95
CA SER A 144 16.71 -6.02 -9.40
C SER A 144 17.52 -5.49 -8.22
N LYS A 145 18.86 -5.56 -8.30
CA LYS A 145 19.74 -4.91 -7.33
C LYS A 145 19.48 -3.40 -7.29
N LEU A 146 19.43 -2.84 -6.09
CA LEU A 146 19.26 -1.39 -5.90
C LEU A 146 20.63 -0.70 -5.94
N PRO A 147 20.73 0.54 -6.47
CA PRO A 147 21.95 1.33 -6.38
C PRO A 147 22.28 1.65 -4.91
N PRO A 148 23.56 1.91 -4.57
CA PRO A 148 23.93 2.32 -3.22
C PRO A 148 23.41 3.72 -2.87
N GLN A 149 23.40 4.06 -1.58
CA GLN A 149 23.18 5.44 -1.14
C GLN A 149 24.40 6.32 -1.54
N PRO A 150 24.20 7.60 -1.91
CA PRO A 150 22.95 8.37 -1.86
C PRO A 150 22.08 8.29 -3.13
N LEU A 151 22.54 7.64 -4.20
CA LEU A 151 21.85 7.60 -5.51
C LEU A 151 20.44 7.01 -5.40
N LEU A 152 20.28 5.94 -4.61
CA LEU A 152 18.97 5.35 -4.33
C LEU A 152 18.00 6.37 -3.72
N GLY A 153 18.43 7.08 -2.67
CA GLY A 153 17.59 8.05 -1.98
C GLY A 153 17.13 9.18 -2.91
N TRP A 154 18.03 9.70 -3.75
CA TRP A 154 17.68 10.71 -4.75
C TRP A 154 16.73 10.17 -5.82
N GLY A 155 16.99 8.98 -6.35
CA GLY A 155 16.14 8.33 -7.36
C GLY A 155 14.72 8.10 -6.86
N VAL A 156 14.56 7.60 -5.62
CA VAL A 156 13.22 7.39 -5.03
C VAL A 156 12.48 8.72 -4.86
N ARG A 157 13.15 9.76 -4.34
CA ARG A 157 12.52 11.09 -4.18
C ARG A 157 12.07 11.67 -5.52
N LEU A 158 12.90 11.55 -6.56
CA LEU A 158 12.55 12.02 -7.91
C LEU A 158 11.38 11.24 -8.49
N ARG A 159 11.35 9.92 -8.32
CA ARG A 159 10.23 9.07 -8.76
C ARG A 159 8.93 9.45 -8.07
N LEU A 160 8.94 9.62 -6.73
CA LEU A 160 7.75 10.04 -6.00
C LEU A 160 7.26 11.43 -6.40
N LEU A 161 8.18 12.36 -6.69
CA LEU A 161 7.82 13.69 -7.18
C LEU A 161 7.13 13.60 -8.54
N ARG A 162 7.70 12.84 -9.48
CA ARG A 162 7.10 12.58 -10.80
C ARG A 162 5.72 11.94 -10.67
N ASP A 163 5.60 10.87 -9.88
CA ASP A 163 4.35 10.13 -9.71
C ASP A 163 3.28 11.01 -9.03
N ARG A 164 3.67 11.91 -8.11
CA ARG A 164 2.76 12.91 -7.53
C ARG A 164 2.23 13.90 -8.58
N ILE A 165 3.07 14.35 -9.51
CA ILE A 165 2.66 15.25 -10.60
C ILE A 165 1.67 14.56 -11.52
N LEU A 166 1.92 13.30 -11.90
CA LEU A 166 1.01 12.52 -12.73
C LEU A 166 -0.35 12.30 -12.05
N ALA A 167 -0.35 12.00 -10.75
CA ALA A 167 -1.58 11.82 -9.98
C ALA A 167 -2.44 13.08 -9.84
N HIS A 168 -1.85 14.28 -9.96
CA HIS A 168 -2.61 15.54 -9.92
C HIS A 168 -3.29 15.89 -11.23
N LYS A 169 -2.87 15.30 -12.37
CA LYS A 169 -3.41 15.62 -13.70
C LYS A 169 -4.71 14.88 -14.03
N GLU A 170 -5.10 13.89 -13.22
CA GLU A 170 -6.31 13.06 -13.43
C GLU A 170 -7.46 13.42 -12.48
N ILE A 171 -7.39 14.57 -11.81
CA ILE A 171 -8.47 15.13 -10.97
C ILE A 171 -9.04 16.37 -11.63
#